data_AF-A0A924VS65-F1
#
_entry.id   AF-A0A924VS65-F1
#
_cell.length_a   1.000
_cell.length_b   1.000
_cell.length_c   1.000
_cell.angle_alpha   90.00
_cell.angle_beta   90.00
_cell.angle_gamma   90.00
#
_symmetry.space_group_name_H-M   'P 1'
#
loop_
_entity.id
_entity.type
_entity.pdbx_description
1 polymer ?
#
loop_
_entity_poly.entity_id
_entity_poly.type
_entity_poly.pdbx_seq_one_letter_code
_entity_poly.pdbx_strand_id
1 'polypeptide(L)'
;VQQLVNLDDKKPFVYTSGRYDNEHAKTTVAFPLTAGKNGNVIVYDLRYDPTLFIDLSPEALAKKLYASWEERKDPSFHKLPVKELQYNRAPAVAPLGVLEQHNGWDTLHIDLKTVEKNKLILLGAPHFAENIRSIFENRSEFKKSLNPEAQLYDGFLQDRDSLRVETVRNSDEQALADYHPDFVDERLSPLLLHYKARNYPKTLAEAEVPEWEAWRASRLNAQVPPFMSALERLSKNPTPAQEFLIQEMKLWYEAIMPSSYAADD
;
A
#
# COMPACT_ATOMS: atom_id res chain seq x y z
N VAL A 1 -5.46 -3.79 21.01
CA VAL A 1 -5.32 -2.46 20.38
C VAL A 1 -6.54 -1.59 20.60
N GLN A 2 -7.75 -1.98 20.16
CA GLN A 2 -8.97 -1.15 20.30
C GLN A 2 -9.30 -0.73 21.74
N GLN A 3 -9.03 -1.60 22.73
CA GLN A 3 -9.19 -1.25 24.14
C GLN A 3 -8.31 -0.06 24.58
N LEU A 4 -7.13 0.11 23.96
CA LEU A 4 -6.18 1.18 24.27
C LEU A 4 -6.36 2.40 23.35
N VAL A 5 -6.72 2.16 22.08
CA VAL A 5 -6.88 3.19 21.05
C VAL A 5 -8.32 3.18 20.58
N ASN A 6 -9.13 4.11 21.10
CA ASN A 6 -10.50 4.33 20.70
C ASN A 6 -10.84 5.84 20.76
N LEU A 7 -11.99 6.20 20.18
CA LEU A 7 -12.44 7.59 20.07
C LEU A 7 -13.45 8.00 21.14
N ASP A 8 -13.98 7.04 21.92
CA ASP A 8 -14.92 7.28 23.01
C ASP A 8 -14.21 7.88 24.22
N ASP A 9 -13.02 7.35 24.54
CA ASP A 9 -12.12 7.83 25.59
C ASP A 9 -10.75 8.14 24.97
N LYS A 10 -10.62 9.36 24.43
CA LYS A 10 -9.41 9.80 23.73
C LYS A 10 -8.26 10.02 24.70
N LYS A 11 -7.43 8.99 24.87
CA LYS A 11 -6.22 9.03 25.71
C LYS A 11 -4.95 8.94 24.86
N PRO A 12 -3.87 9.67 25.23
CA PRO A 12 -2.59 9.46 24.59
C PRO A 12 -2.03 8.05 24.89
N PHE A 13 -1.27 7.51 23.95
CA PHE A 13 -0.68 6.19 24.04
C PHE A 13 0.65 6.14 23.29
N VAL A 14 1.50 5.18 23.62
CA VAL A 14 2.77 4.95 22.90
C VAL A 14 2.48 4.21 21.60
N TYR A 15 3.01 4.70 20.48
CA TYR A 15 2.83 4.11 19.16
C TYR A 15 4.15 3.98 18.41
N THR A 16 4.49 2.76 18.01
CA THR A 16 5.66 2.45 17.19
C THR A 16 5.23 2.16 15.75
N SER A 17 5.91 2.79 14.80
CA SER A 17 5.68 2.54 13.37
C SER A 17 6.89 2.98 12.55
N GLY A 18 7.22 2.22 11.50
CA GLY A 18 8.34 2.54 10.60
C GLY A 18 8.23 3.90 9.87
N ARG A 19 7.06 4.56 9.94
CA ARG A 19 6.82 5.91 9.40
C ARG A 19 7.34 7.05 10.29
N TYR A 20 7.69 6.77 11.54
CA TYR A 20 8.31 7.75 12.44
C TYR A 20 9.83 7.79 12.22
N ASP A 21 10.46 8.85 12.71
CA ASP A 21 11.90 9.06 12.50
C ASP A 21 12.75 8.15 13.37
N ASN A 22 13.94 7.80 12.87
CA ASN A 22 14.81 6.84 13.55
C ASN A 22 15.39 7.40 14.85
N GLU A 23 15.60 8.73 14.89
CA GLU A 23 16.08 9.46 16.07
C GLU A 23 15.15 9.32 17.28
N HIS A 24 13.89 8.96 17.06
CA HIS A 24 12.89 8.71 18.10
C HIS A 24 12.56 7.23 18.25
N ALA A 25 13.50 6.34 17.94
CA ALA A 25 13.30 4.89 17.98
C ALA A 25 12.02 4.41 17.26
N LYS A 26 11.65 5.08 16.15
CA LYS A 26 10.42 4.81 15.39
C LYS A 26 9.14 4.88 16.22
N THR A 27 9.14 5.65 17.30
CA THR A 27 8.09 5.64 18.31
C THR A 27 7.70 7.06 18.73
N THR A 28 6.44 7.26 19.10
CA THR A 28 5.94 8.52 19.65
C THR A 28 4.84 8.30 20.68
N VAL A 29 4.42 9.39 21.35
CA VAL A 29 3.15 9.48 22.06
C VAL A 29 2.09 10.00 21.08
N ALA A 30 1.15 9.14 20.70
CA ALA A 30 0.09 9.44 19.76
C ALA A 30 -1.22 9.75 20.48
N PHE A 31 -2.07 10.58 19.88
CA PHE A 31 -3.43 10.90 20.33
C PHE A 31 -4.47 10.46 19.30
N PRO A 32 -5.53 9.72 19.68
CA PRO A 32 -6.60 9.34 18.76
C PRO A 32 -7.45 10.58 18.40
N LEU A 33 -7.24 11.12 17.20
CA LEU A 33 -7.81 12.40 16.78
C LEU A 33 -9.24 12.24 16.26
N THR A 34 -9.44 11.37 15.28
CA THR A 34 -10.73 11.18 14.58
C THR A 34 -10.81 9.81 13.89
N ALA A 35 -11.99 9.46 13.38
CA ALA A 35 -12.19 8.23 12.62
C ALA A 35 -11.51 8.32 11.24
N GLY A 36 -10.97 7.18 10.79
CA GLY A 36 -10.41 6.99 9.45
C GLY A 36 -11.24 6.01 8.61
N LYS A 37 -10.74 5.65 7.42
CA LYS A 37 -11.46 4.73 6.52
C LYS A 37 -11.49 3.32 7.10
N ASN A 38 -12.54 2.55 6.78
CA ASN A 38 -12.68 1.15 7.17
C ASN A 38 -12.58 0.91 8.69
N GLY A 39 -13.10 1.83 9.50
CA GLY A 39 -13.05 1.74 10.96
C GLY A 39 -11.66 1.94 11.58
N ASN A 40 -10.69 2.45 10.81
CA ASN A 40 -9.38 2.85 11.32
C ASN A 40 -9.47 4.13 12.14
N VAL A 41 -8.37 4.51 12.80
CA VAL A 41 -8.28 5.77 13.57
C VAL A 41 -7.16 6.63 13.01
N ILE A 42 -7.44 7.92 12.82
CA ILE A 42 -6.40 8.89 12.52
C ILE A 42 -5.85 9.40 13.85
N VAL A 43 -4.54 9.28 14.00
CA VAL A 43 -3.80 9.66 15.21
C VAL A 43 -2.92 10.85 14.93
N TYR A 44 -2.71 11.67 15.95
CA TYR A 44 -1.81 12.82 15.92
C TYR A 44 -0.56 12.52 16.75
N ASP A 45 0.62 12.87 16.24
CA ASP A 45 1.89 12.76 16.96
C ASP A 45 2.07 13.97 17.91
N LEU A 46 1.90 13.74 19.22
CA LEU A 46 1.90 14.79 20.23
C LEU A 46 3.29 15.40 20.49
N ARG A 47 4.35 14.93 19.83
CA ARG A 47 5.65 15.62 19.85
C ARG A 47 5.56 17.01 19.23
N TYR A 48 4.66 17.22 18.26
CA TYR A 48 4.62 18.43 17.43
C TYR A 48 3.45 19.35 17.81
N ASP A 49 3.73 20.63 17.96
CA ASP A 49 2.72 21.64 18.34
C ASP A 49 1.61 21.76 17.27
N PRO A 50 0.32 21.53 17.62
CA PRO A 50 -0.80 21.63 16.69
C PRO A 50 -1.11 23.05 16.22
N THR A 51 -0.67 24.09 16.94
CA THR A 51 -1.05 25.49 16.70
C THR A 51 -0.72 25.94 15.27
N LEU A 52 0.33 25.39 14.66
CA LEU A 52 0.73 25.68 13.28
C LEU A 52 -0.26 25.14 12.22
N PHE A 53 -1.17 24.24 12.60
CA PHE A 53 -2.03 23.50 11.68
C PHE A 53 -3.53 23.70 11.93
N ILE A 54 -3.95 23.93 13.18
CA ILE A 54 -5.38 23.94 13.55
C ILE A 54 -6.20 24.97 12.77
N ASP A 55 -5.62 26.14 12.48
CA ASP A 55 -6.28 27.24 11.78
C ASP A 55 -6.05 27.21 10.24
N LEU A 56 -5.34 26.20 9.73
CA LEU A 56 -5.14 26.06 8.28
C LEU A 56 -6.43 25.59 7.59
N SER A 57 -6.64 26.06 6.36
CA SER A 57 -7.75 25.58 5.55
C SER A 57 -7.60 24.09 5.20
N PRO A 58 -8.70 23.37 4.93
CA PRO A 58 -8.66 21.97 4.49
C PRO A 58 -7.74 21.74 3.27
N GLU A 59 -7.71 22.68 2.33
CA GLU A 59 -6.86 22.61 1.14
C GLU A 59 -5.37 22.72 1.50
N ALA A 60 -5.02 23.62 2.41
CA ALA A 60 -3.65 23.78 2.89
C ALA A 60 -3.17 22.54 3.68
N LEU A 61 -4.06 21.96 4.50
CA LEU A 61 -3.81 20.71 5.21
C LEU A 61 -3.63 19.53 4.24
N ALA A 62 -4.49 19.41 3.24
CA ALA A 62 -4.41 18.38 2.22
C ALA A 62 -3.11 18.49 1.42
N LYS A 63 -2.71 19.71 1.02
CA LYS A 63 -1.43 19.96 0.32
C LYS A 63 -0.25 19.49 1.16
N LYS A 64 -0.23 19.73 2.47
CA LYS A 64 0.82 19.23 3.36
C LYS A 64 0.81 17.71 3.48
N LEU A 65 -0.36 17.08 3.60
CA LEU A 65 -0.48 15.63 3.73
C LEU A 65 0.02 14.89 2.47
N TYR A 66 -0.32 15.43 1.30
CA TYR A 66 0.01 14.84 0.00
C TYR A 66 1.25 15.45 -0.67
N ALA A 67 2.02 16.27 0.05
CA ALA A 67 3.24 16.88 -0.46
C ALA A 67 4.19 15.84 -1.03
N SER A 68 4.77 16.15 -2.19
CA SER A 68 5.73 15.31 -2.89
C SER A 68 7.01 15.13 -2.08
N TRP A 69 7.85 14.17 -2.46
CA TRP A 69 9.16 14.00 -1.83
C TRP A 69 10.06 15.22 -1.98
N GLU A 70 9.95 15.93 -3.11
CA GLU A 70 10.73 17.14 -3.38
C GLU A 70 10.26 18.32 -2.52
N GLU A 71 8.95 18.53 -2.41
CA GLU A 71 8.37 19.59 -1.55
C GLU A 71 8.76 19.39 -0.08
N ARG A 72 8.85 18.13 0.37
CA ARG A 72 9.25 17.78 1.73
C ARG A 72 10.72 18.06 2.06
N LYS A 73 11.56 18.31 1.06
CA LYS A 73 12.98 18.67 1.27
C LYS A 73 13.18 20.14 1.61
N ASP A 74 12.20 20.98 1.36
CA ASP A 74 12.29 22.39 1.70
C ASP A 74 12.45 22.54 3.22
N PRO A 75 13.48 23.25 3.72
CA PRO A 75 13.69 23.45 5.16
C PRO A 75 12.52 24.14 5.89
N SER A 76 11.69 24.89 5.16
CA SER A 76 10.50 25.56 5.69
C SER A 76 9.26 24.64 5.72
N PHE A 77 9.35 23.44 5.14
CA PHE A 77 8.23 22.52 5.07
C PHE A 77 7.95 21.86 6.42
N HIS A 78 6.79 22.20 6.99
CA HIS A 78 6.27 21.56 8.19
C HIS A 78 5.30 20.45 7.80
N LYS A 79 5.71 19.20 8.02
CA LYS A 79 4.90 17.99 7.82
C LYS A 79 3.73 17.99 8.79
N LEU A 80 2.52 17.74 8.27
CA LEU A 80 1.34 17.54 9.10
C LEU A 80 1.50 16.24 9.91
N PRO A 81 1.53 16.30 11.26
CA PRO A 81 1.90 15.18 12.13
C PRO A 81 0.71 14.25 12.41
N VAL A 82 -0.01 13.86 11.36
CA VAL A 82 -1.13 12.92 11.42
C VAL A 82 -0.80 11.63 10.70
N LYS A 83 -1.35 10.52 11.19
CA LYS A 83 -1.18 9.19 10.59
C LYS A 83 -2.43 8.35 10.80
N GLU A 84 -2.80 7.58 9.78
CA GLU A 84 -3.81 6.53 9.95
C GLU A 84 -3.20 5.31 10.67
N LEU A 85 -3.83 4.89 11.77
CA LEU A 85 -3.58 3.66 12.51
C LEU A 85 -4.59 2.61 12.06
N GLN A 86 -4.08 1.50 11.53
CA GLN A 86 -4.88 0.44 10.94
C GLN A 86 -4.92 -0.76 11.89
N TYR A 87 -6.09 -1.11 12.42
CA TYR A 87 -6.21 -2.19 13.41
C TYR A 87 -5.81 -3.56 12.85
N ASN A 88 -6.13 -3.80 11.57
CA ASN A 88 -5.86 -5.06 10.87
C ASN A 88 -4.40 -5.22 10.40
N ARG A 89 -3.48 -4.35 10.82
CA ARG A 89 -2.04 -4.42 10.49
C ARG A 89 -1.14 -4.57 11.71
N ALA A 90 -1.66 -5.20 12.77
CA ALA A 90 -0.97 -5.48 14.02
C ALA A 90 -0.13 -4.29 14.55
N PRO A 91 -0.75 -3.10 14.76
CA PRO A 91 -0.01 -1.92 15.19
C PRO A 91 0.56 -2.11 16.60
N ALA A 92 1.84 -1.79 16.76
CA ALA A 92 2.53 -1.86 18.05
C ALA A 92 2.16 -0.65 18.91
N VAL A 93 1.33 -0.87 19.93
CA VAL A 93 0.85 0.17 20.83
C VAL A 93 1.04 -0.24 22.29
N ALA A 94 1.30 0.72 23.17
CA ALA A 94 1.44 0.50 24.60
C ALA A 94 0.88 1.66 25.43
N PRO A 95 0.47 1.43 26.69
CA PRO A 95 0.11 2.50 27.61
C PRO A 95 1.28 3.48 27.84
N LEU A 96 0.97 4.74 28.14
CA LEU A 96 1.95 5.78 28.47
C LEU A 96 2.97 5.37 29.55
N GLY A 97 2.53 4.62 30.56
CA GLY A 97 3.37 4.23 31.70
C GLY A 97 4.61 3.39 31.34
N VAL A 98 4.68 2.84 30.12
CA VAL A 98 5.89 2.16 29.62
C VAL A 98 7.06 3.15 29.47
N LEU A 99 6.79 4.44 29.22
CA LEU A 99 7.84 5.46 29.06
C LEU A 99 8.55 5.83 30.37
N GLU A 100 7.94 5.53 31.53
CA GLU A 100 8.55 5.72 32.84
C GLU A 100 9.70 4.73 33.08
N GLN A 101 9.81 3.69 32.26
CA GLN A 101 10.85 2.67 32.35
C GLN A 101 11.97 2.97 31.35
N HIS A 102 13.19 2.58 31.70
CA HIS A 102 14.35 2.57 30.79
C HIS A 102 14.61 3.90 30.04
N ASN A 103 14.35 5.04 30.69
CA ASN A 103 14.51 6.37 30.08
C ASN A 103 13.71 6.53 28.76
N GLY A 104 12.48 6.00 28.73
CA GLY A 104 11.62 6.04 27.55
C GLY A 104 11.34 7.46 27.07
N TRP A 105 11.03 8.38 27.99
CA TRP A 105 10.83 9.80 27.66
C TRP A 105 12.03 10.44 26.96
N ASP A 106 13.24 10.24 27.51
CA ASP A 106 14.48 10.76 26.93
C ASP A 106 14.78 10.15 25.57
N THR A 107 14.60 8.83 25.44
CA THR A 107 14.81 8.09 24.17
C THR A 107 13.90 8.61 23.05
N LEU A 108 12.68 9.02 23.39
CA LEU A 108 11.73 9.56 22.42
C LEU A 108 11.85 11.06 22.20
N HIS A 109 12.71 11.75 22.96
CA HIS A 109 12.89 13.20 22.97
C HIS A 109 11.55 13.94 23.11
N ILE A 110 10.71 13.50 24.05
CA ILE A 110 9.40 14.09 24.34
C ILE A 110 9.16 14.08 25.84
N ASP A 111 8.46 15.08 26.36
CA ASP A 111 8.13 15.19 27.78
C ASP A 111 6.60 15.26 28.00
N LEU A 112 6.17 14.96 29.23
CA LEU A 112 4.76 14.93 29.61
C LEU A 112 4.07 16.29 29.50
N LYS A 113 4.77 17.41 29.73
CA LYS A 113 4.19 18.75 29.61
C LYS A 113 3.84 19.06 28.16
N THR A 114 4.73 18.70 27.23
CA THR A 114 4.49 18.81 25.78
C THR A 114 3.29 17.97 25.35
N VAL A 115 3.21 16.71 25.82
CA VAL A 115 2.08 15.80 25.56
C VAL A 115 0.76 16.41 26.03
N GLU A 116 0.68 16.86 27.27
CA GLU A 116 -0.56 17.43 27.83
C GLU A 116 -0.93 18.77 27.18
N LYS A 117 0.05 19.65 26.91
CA LYS A 117 -0.16 20.92 26.19
C LYS A 117 -0.81 20.66 24.82
N ASN A 118 -0.19 19.80 24.01
CA ASN A 118 -0.63 19.57 22.63
C ASN A 118 -1.98 18.84 22.59
N LYS A 119 -2.22 17.91 23.54
CA LYS A 119 -3.51 17.26 23.73
C LYS A 119 -4.62 18.28 24.03
N LEU A 120 -4.40 19.23 24.95
CA LEU A 120 -5.39 20.26 25.29
C LEU A 120 -5.71 21.16 24.09
N ILE A 121 -4.70 21.52 23.28
CA ILE A 121 -4.91 22.29 22.04
C ILE A 121 -5.82 21.52 21.08
N LEU A 122 -5.56 20.22 20.86
CA LEU A 122 -6.38 19.38 19.98
C LEU A 122 -7.82 19.21 20.48
N LEU A 123 -8.00 19.05 21.80
CA LEU A 123 -9.34 18.98 22.41
C LEU A 123 -10.11 20.30 22.28
N GLY A 124 -9.41 21.44 22.31
CA GLY A 124 -9.98 22.77 22.10
C GLY A 124 -10.29 23.10 20.64
N ALA A 125 -9.81 22.30 19.68
CA ALA A 125 -9.97 22.53 18.24
C ALA A 125 -10.71 21.37 17.53
N PRO A 126 -11.99 21.09 17.85
CA PRO A 126 -12.73 19.99 17.24
C PRO A 126 -12.90 20.15 15.71
N HIS A 127 -12.94 21.38 15.21
CA HIS A 127 -12.98 21.68 13.77
C HIS A 127 -11.76 21.12 13.02
N PHE A 128 -10.58 21.10 13.65
CA PHE A 128 -9.38 20.51 13.05
C PHE A 128 -9.54 19.00 12.88
N ALA A 129 -10.09 18.29 13.86
CA ALA A 129 -10.34 16.86 13.76
C ALA A 129 -11.33 16.52 12.62
N GLU A 130 -12.35 17.35 12.41
CA GLU A 130 -13.31 17.18 11.30
C GLU A 130 -12.69 17.49 9.93
N ASN A 131 -11.86 18.53 9.84
CA ASN A 131 -11.09 18.84 8.62
C ASN A 131 -10.17 17.67 8.25
N ILE A 132 -9.44 17.12 9.22
CA ILE A 132 -8.56 15.95 9.00
C ILE A 132 -9.38 14.74 8.55
N ARG A 133 -10.52 14.46 9.20
CA ARG A 133 -11.41 13.38 8.79
C ARG A 133 -11.85 13.53 7.33
N SER A 134 -12.35 14.71 6.98
CA SER A 134 -12.81 15.04 5.62
C SER A 134 -11.71 14.85 4.58
N ILE A 135 -10.47 15.26 4.87
CA ILE A 135 -9.32 15.08 3.96
C ILE A 135 -9.04 13.58 3.72
N PHE A 136 -9.07 12.76 4.76
CA PHE A 136 -8.83 11.32 4.61
C PHE A 136 -9.98 10.59 3.91
N GLU A 137 -11.23 10.97 4.17
CA GLU A 137 -12.43 10.43 3.52
C GLU A 137 -12.46 10.79 2.02
N ASN A 138 -12.24 12.07 1.69
CA ASN A 138 -12.27 12.61 0.32
C ASN A 138 -10.99 12.35 -0.48
N ARG A 139 -10.08 11.51 0.02
CA ARG A 139 -8.89 11.12 -0.73
C ARG A 139 -9.31 10.52 -2.07
N SER A 140 -8.92 11.20 -3.16
CA SER A 140 -9.14 10.73 -4.53
C SER A 140 -8.66 9.31 -4.70
N GLU A 141 -9.53 8.45 -5.25
CA GLU A 141 -9.15 7.10 -5.61
C GLU A 141 -8.16 7.15 -6.76
N PHE A 142 -7.12 6.32 -6.69
CA PHE A 142 -6.25 6.15 -7.85
C PHE A 142 -7.07 5.59 -9.01
N LYS A 143 -6.71 5.98 -10.24
CA LYS A 143 -7.31 5.37 -11.42
C LYS A 143 -7.14 3.86 -11.33
N LYS A 144 -8.26 3.13 -11.38
CA LYS A 144 -8.26 1.67 -11.35
C LYS A 144 -7.39 1.15 -12.49
N SER A 145 -6.56 0.15 -12.17
CA SER A 145 -5.80 -0.57 -13.18
C SER A 145 -6.76 -1.29 -14.12
N LEU A 146 -6.45 -1.37 -15.41
CA LEU A 146 -7.20 -2.26 -16.32
C LEU A 146 -6.73 -3.72 -16.23
N ASN A 147 -5.56 -3.95 -15.61
CA ASN A 147 -5.03 -5.30 -15.41
C ASN A 147 -5.71 -5.94 -14.18
N PRO A 148 -6.47 -7.03 -14.33
CA PRO A 148 -7.14 -7.70 -13.22
C PRO A 148 -6.16 -8.22 -12.16
N GLU A 149 -4.90 -8.50 -12.52
CA GLU A 149 -3.86 -8.91 -11.56
C GLU A 149 -3.46 -7.81 -10.57
N ALA A 150 -3.79 -6.56 -10.87
CA ALA A 150 -3.51 -5.41 -10.01
C ALA A 150 -4.75 -4.93 -9.22
N GLN A 151 -5.88 -5.65 -9.32
CA GLN A 151 -7.17 -5.24 -8.75
C GLN A 151 -7.53 -6.01 -7.46
N LEU A 152 -6.54 -6.51 -6.71
CA LEU A 152 -6.77 -7.25 -5.47
C LEU A 152 -7.62 -6.47 -4.45
N TYR A 153 -7.45 -5.15 -4.40
CA TYR A 153 -8.13 -4.27 -3.44
C TYR A 153 -9.37 -3.56 -4.01
N ASP A 154 -9.80 -3.90 -5.23
CA ASP A 154 -10.95 -3.25 -5.89
C ASP A 154 -12.31 -3.79 -5.40
N GLY A 155 -12.31 -4.84 -4.57
CA GLY A 155 -13.51 -5.39 -3.96
C GLY A 155 -13.31 -6.82 -3.47
N PHE A 156 -14.13 -7.23 -2.50
CA PHE A 156 -14.23 -8.62 -2.06
C PHE A 156 -15.09 -9.45 -3.02
N LEU A 157 -14.84 -10.75 -3.08
CA LEU A 157 -15.66 -11.69 -3.85
C LEU A 157 -17.03 -11.87 -3.21
N GLN A 158 -18.06 -12.01 -4.04
CA GLN A 158 -19.40 -12.38 -3.61
C GLN A 158 -19.49 -13.90 -3.38
N ASP A 159 -20.42 -14.35 -2.54
CA ASP A 159 -20.56 -15.76 -2.13
C ASP A 159 -20.62 -16.74 -3.32
N ARG A 160 -21.33 -16.37 -4.40
CA ARG A 160 -21.45 -17.20 -5.63
C ARG A 160 -20.10 -17.43 -6.31
N ASP A 161 -19.28 -16.39 -6.41
CA ASP A 161 -17.97 -16.49 -7.05
C ASP A 161 -16.92 -17.12 -6.13
N SER A 162 -17.04 -16.94 -4.82
CA SER A 162 -16.21 -17.63 -3.82
C SER A 162 -16.29 -19.16 -3.98
N LEU A 163 -17.50 -19.71 -4.14
CA LEU A 163 -17.69 -21.15 -4.40
C LEU A 163 -17.06 -21.60 -5.72
N ARG A 164 -17.18 -20.79 -6.78
CA ARG A 164 -16.61 -21.15 -8.09
C ARG A 164 -15.10 -21.13 -8.08
N VAL A 165 -14.49 -20.14 -7.42
CA VAL A 165 -13.04 -20.06 -7.23
C VAL A 165 -12.53 -21.20 -6.35
N GLU A 166 -13.33 -21.65 -5.38
CA GLU A 166 -13.03 -22.87 -4.63
C GLU A 166 -13.04 -24.12 -5.51
N THR A 167 -14.02 -24.27 -6.41
CA THR A 167 -14.01 -25.35 -7.41
C THR A 167 -12.75 -25.30 -8.26
N VAL A 168 -12.37 -24.13 -8.80
CA VAL A 168 -11.11 -23.98 -9.58
C VAL A 168 -9.90 -24.50 -8.80
N ARG A 169 -9.79 -24.17 -7.51
CA ARG A 169 -8.65 -24.57 -6.67
C ARG A 169 -8.63 -26.08 -6.36
N ASN A 170 -9.77 -26.74 -6.39
CA ASN A 170 -9.92 -28.17 -6.07
C ASN A 170 -10.00 -29.06 -7.31
N SER A 171 -10.11 -28.47 -8.51
CA SER A 171 -10.09 -29.20 -9.78
C SER A 171 -8.68 -29.72 -10.09
N ASP A 172 -8.61 -30.93 -10.63
CA ASP A 172 -7.41 -31.42 -11.32
C ASP A 172 -7.31 -30.81 -12.74
N GLU A 173 -6.23 -31.14 -13.47
CA GLU A 173 -6.00 -30.59 -14.83
C GLU A 173 -7.17 -30.88 -15.79
N GLN A 174 -7.76 -32.06 -15.69
CA GLN A 174 -8.81 -32.50 -16.61
C GLN A 174 -10.13 -31.80 -16.29
N ALA A 175 -10.51 -31.78 -15.02
CA ALA A 175 -11.67 -31.02 -14.55
C ALA A 175 -11.51 -29.52 -14.80
N LEU A 176 -10.30 -28.97 -14.69
CA LEU A 176 -10.03 -27.56 -14.96
C LEU A 176 -10.16 -27.21 -16.45
N ALA A 177 -9.80 -28.12 -17.35
CA ALA A 177 -9.98 -27.93 -18.79
C ALA A 177 -11.47 -27.86 -19.17
N ASP A 178 -12.32 -28.65 -18.52
CA ASP A 178 -13.76 -28.72 -18.81
C ASP A 178 -14.58 -27.68 -18.02
N TYR A 179 -13.99 -27.02 -17.03
CA TYR A 179 -14.71 -26.10 -16.14
C TYR A 179 -14.78 -24.67 -16.68
N HIS A 180 -16.00 -24.25 -17.05
CA HIS A 180 -16.30 -22.94 -17.64
C HIS A 180 -17.31 -22.16 -16.76
N PRO A 181 -16.87 -21.56 -15.64
CA PRO A 181 -17.75 -20.86 -14.70
C PRO A 181 -18.17 -19.47 -15.20
N ASP A 182 -19.46 -19.15 -15.07
CA ASP A 182 -19.99 -17.80 -15.37
C ASP A 182 -19.78 -16.81 -14.21
N PHE A 183 -18.56 -16.31 -14.00
CA PHE A 183 -18.27 -15.37 -12.92
C PHE A 183 -19.11 -14.09 -12.98
N VAL A 184 -19.51 -13.57 -11.81
CA VAL A 184 -20.18 -12.26 -11.70
C VAL A 184 -19.11 -11.15 -11.66
N ASP A 185 -18.01 -11.41 -10.98
CA ASP A 185 -16.86 -10.53 -10.90
C ASP A 185 -16.04 -10.60 -12.21
N GLU A 186 -16.01 -9.49 -12.94
CA GLU A 186 -15.34 -9.36 -14.24
C GLU A 186 -13.83 -9.64 -14.18
N ARG A 187 -13.22 -9.62 -12.98
CA ARG A 187 -11.80 -9.95 -12.78
C ARG A 187 -11.51 -11.43 -12.97
N LEU A 188 -12.48 -12.29 -12.67
CA LEU A 188 -12.21 -13.71 -12.48
C LEU A 188 -12.02 -14.48 -13.78
N SER A 189 -12.76 -14.16 -14.84
CA SER A 189 -12.59 -14.80 -16.15
C SER A 189 -11.17 -14.63 -16.71
N PRO A 190 -10.62 -13.41 -16.84
CA PRO A 190 -9.23 -13.25 -17.29
C PRO A 190 -8.21 -13.79 -16.29
N LEU A 191 -8.49 -13.75 -14.97
CA LEU A 191 -7.61 -14.38 -13.98
C LEU A 191 -7.56 -15.91 -14.11
N LEU A 192 -8.69 -16.56 -14.43
CA LEU A 192 -8.75 -17.99 -14.67
C LEU A 192 -7.92 -18.37 -15.89
N LEU A 193 -8.03 -17.60 -16.99
CA LEU A 193 -7.18 -17.77 -18.16
C LEU A 193 -5.69 -17.70 -17.79
N HIS A 194 -5.28 -16.65 -17.05
CA HIS A 194 -3.89 -16.49 -16.63
C HIS A 194 -3.42 -17.63 -15.70
N TYR A 195 -4.31 -18.11 -14.84
CA TYR A 195 -4.04 -19.22 -13.94
C TYR A 195 -3.80 -20.52 -14.73
N LYS A 196 -4.71 -20.87 -15.65
CA LYS A 196 -4.56 -22.02 -16.55
C LYS A 196 -3.27 -21.92 -17.35
N ALA A 197 -3.05 -20.79 -18.02
CA ALA A 197 -1.90 -20.62 -18.93
C ALA A 197 -0.54 -20.71 -18.23
N ARG A 198 -0.43 -20.27 -16.98
CA ARG A 198 0.83 -20.31 -16.22
C ARG A 198 1.12 -21.64 -15.55
N ASN A 199 0.09 -22.28 -15.02
CA ASN A 199 0.26 -23.46 -14.17
C ASN A 199 -0.03 -24.76 -14.92
N TYR A 200 -1.01 -24.73 -15.85
CA TYR A 200 -1.51 -25.89 -16.58
C TYR A 200 -1.72 -25.55 -18.06
N PRO A 201 -0.68 -25.13 -18.81
CA PRO A 201 -0.83 -24.64 -20.19
C PRO A 201 -1.50 -25.64 -21.13
N LYS A 202 -1.42 -26.95 -20.83
CA LYS A 202 -2.08 -28.02 -21.60
C LYS A 202 -3.61 -28.04 -21.47
N THR A 203 -4.16 -27.32 -20.49
CA THR A 203 -5.61 -27.22 -20.23
C THR A 203 -6.28 -26.08 -20.98
N LEU A 204 -5.49 -25.26 -21.70
CA LEU A 204 -6.03 -24.19 -22.52
C LEU A 204 -6.81 -24.76 -23.70
N ALA A 205 -8.02 -24.26 -23.90
CA ALA A 205 -8.79 -24.47 -25.10
C ALA A 205 -8.12 -23.76 -26.29
N GLU A 206 -8.42 -24.21 -27.51
CA GLU A 206 -7.83 -23.66 -28.74
C GLU A 206 -8.05 -22.14 -28.87
N ALA A 207 -9.20 -21.63 -28.42
CA ALA A 207 -9.51 -20.19 -28.42
C ALA A 207 -8.78 -19.40 -27.32
N GLU A 208 -8.41 -20.05 -26.21
CA GLU A 208 -7.73 -19.40 -25.07
C GLU A 208 -6.23 -19.16 -25.34
N VAL A 209 -5.61 -20.00 -26.17
CA VAL A 209 -4.19 -19.88 -26.53
C VAL A 209 -3.88 -18.51 -27.17
N PRO A 210 -4.53 -18.07 -28.27
CA PRO A 210 -4.24 -16.77 -28.87
C PRO A 210 -4.56 -15.59 -27.94
N GLU A 211 -5.59 -15.71 -27.10
CA GLU A 211 -5.93 -14.68 -26.10
C GLU A 211 -4.79 -14.51 -25.07
N TRP A 212 -4.29 -15.64 -24.55
CA TRP A 212 -3.15 -15.65 -23.63
C TRP A 212 -1.87 -15.11 -24.29
N GLU A 213 -1.57 -15.53 -25.52
CA GLU A 213 -0.41 -15.08 -26.29
C GLU A 213 -0.44 -13.57 -26.52
N ALA A 214 -1.57 -13.02 -26.95
CA ALA A 214 -1.75 -11.58 -27.15
C ALA A 214 -1.53 -10.80 -25.85
N TRP A 215 -2.13 -11.27 -24.75
CA TRP A 215 -1.95 -10.65 -23.44
C TRP A 215 -0.49 -10.72 -22.96
N ARG A 216 0.15 -11.88 -23.08
CA ARG A 216 1.55 -12.09 -22.67
C ARG A 216 2.49 -11.18 -23.47
N ALA A 217 2.32 -11.13 -24.79
CA ALA A 217 3.12 -10.28 -25.65
C ALA A 217 2.97 -8.80 -25.31
N SER A 218 1.73 -8.32 -25.14
CA SER A 218 1.45 -6.94 -24.74
C SER A 218 2.11 -6.59 -23.39
N ARG A 219 1.96 -7.48 -22.39
CA ARG A 219 2.58 -7.29 -21.07
C ARG A 219 4.10 -7.25 -21.14
N LEU A 220 4.73 -8.19 -21.85
CA LEU A 220 6.19 -8.24 -21.97
C LEU A 220 6.72 -7.00 -22.69
N ASN A 221 6.13 -6.63 -23.83
CA ASN A 221 6.50 -5.44 -24.60
C ASN A 221 6.43 -4.16 -23.76
N ALA A 222 5.40 -4.00 -22.92
CA ALA A 222 5.29 -2.86 -22.01
C ALA A 222 6.40 -2.81 -20.95
N GLN A 223 7.01 -3.95 -20.59
CA GLN A 223 8.09 -4.04 -19.60
C GLN A 223 9.49 -3.98 -20.23
N VAL A 224 9.64 -4.15 -21.55
CA VAL A 224 10.96 -4.13 -22.21
C VAL A 224 11.72 -2.81 -21.99
N PRO A 225 11.14 -1.61 -22.20
CA PRO A 225 11.89 -0.37 -22.02
C PRO A 225 12.49 -0.18 -20.61
N PRO A 226 11.72 -0.31 -19.49
CA PRO A 226 12.31 -0.18 -18.16
C PRO A 226 13.28 -1.31 -17.83
N PHE A 227 13.05 -2.52 -18.33
CA PHE A 227 13.96 -3.65 -18.15
C PHE A 227 15.33 -3.40 -18.81
N MET A 228 15.34 -2.97 -20.09
CA MET A 228 16.57 -2.66 -20.82
C MET A 228 17.32 -1.49 -20.20
N SER A 229 16.61 -0.43 -19.81
CA SER A 229 17.22 0.70 -19.09
C SER A 229 17.86 0.27 -17.76
N ALA A 230 17.23 -0.66 -17.03
CA ALA A 230 17.79 -1.22 -15.81
C ALA A 230 19.05 -2.05 -16.09
N LEU A 231 19.05 -2.90 -17.13
CA LEU A 231 20.22 -3.69 -17.54
C LEU A 231 21.39 -2.79 -17.94
N GLU A 232 21.17 -1.76 -18.74
CA GLU A 232 22.20 -0.79 -19.13
C GLU A 232 22.80 -0.10 -17.91
N ARG A 233 21.96 0.34 -16.98
CA ARG A 233 22.41 0.97 -15.73
C ARG A 233 23.30 0.05 -14.91
N LEU A 234 22.92 -1.23 -14.79
CA LEU A 234 23.68 -2.24 -14.03
C LEU A 234 24.98 -2.64 -14.74
N SER A 235 25.03 -2.52 -16.06
CA SER A 235 26.20 -2.90 -16.88
C SER A 235 27.36 -1.89 -16.83
N LYS A 236 27.21 -0.73 -16.17
CA LYS A 236 28.24 0.33 -16.20
C LYS A 236 29.54 -0.04 -15.47
N ASN A 237 29.46 -0.76 -14.36
CA ASN A 237 30.62 -1.21 -13.57
C ASN A 237 30.24 -2.47 -12.75
N PRO A 238 29.94 -3.61 -13.40
CA PRO A 238 29.54 -4.81 -12.68
C PRO A 238 30.75 -5.50 -12.05
N THR A 239 30.52 -6.14 -10.90
CA THR A 239 31.41 -7.20 -10.41
C THR A 239 31.30 -8.44 -11.34
N PRO A 240 32.27 -9.36 -11.35
CA PRO A 240 32.18 -10.57 -12.18
C PRO A 240 30.91 -11.40 -11.95
N ALA A 241 30.42 -11.47 -10.70
CA ALA A 241 29.16 -12.15 -10.39
C ALA A 241 27.94 -11.42 -10.98
N GLN A 242 27.95 -10.08 -10.97
CA GLN A 242 26.87 -9.29 -11.57
C GLN A 242 26.89 -9.37 -13.10
N GLU A 243 28.07 -9.42 -13.71
CA GLU A 243 28.21 -9.57 -15.16
C GLU A 243 27.58 -10.89 -15.64
N PHE A 244 27.88 -11.99 -14.94
CA PHE A 244 27.24 -13.28 -15.17
C PHE A 244 25.70 -13.19 -15.06
N LEU A 245 25.18 -12.61 -13.97
CA LEU A 245 23.73 -12.46 -13.80
C LEU A 245 23.09 -11.59 -14.87
N ILE A 246 23.74 -10.49 -15.29
CA ILE A 246 23.25 -9.62 -16.36
C ILE A 246 23.16 -10.40 -17.67
N GLN A 247 24.15 -11.24 -17.97
CA GLN A 247 24.14 -12.10 -19.16
C GLN A 247 23.01 -13.13 -19.10
N GLU A 248 22.84 -13.83 -17.98
CA GLU A 248 21.74 -14.78 -17.79
C GLU A 248 20.36 -14.11 -17.93
N MET A 249 20.19 -12.89 -17.40
CA MET A 249 18.96 -12.12 -17.55
C MET A 249 18.68 -11.72 -19.00
N LYS A 250 19.72 -11.42 -19.79
CA LYS A 250 19.57 -11.14 -21.24
C LYS A 250 19.16 -12.40 -22.01
N LEU A 251 19.81 -13.53 -21.75
CA LEU A 251 19.48 -14.81 -22.38
C LEU A 251 18.06 -15.24 -22.03
N TRP A 252 17.66 -15.10 -20.77
CA TRP A 252 16.29 -15.37 -20.34
C TRP A 252 15.29 -14.48 -21.04
N TYR A 253 15.57 -13.17 -21.14
CA TYR A 253 14.74 -12.23 -21.89
C TYR A 253 14.56 -12.67 -23.35
N GLU A 254 15.66 -12.99 -24.06
CA GLU A 254 15.61 -13.46 -25.45
C GLU A 254 14.77 -14.74 -25.60
N ALA A 255 14.84 -15.65 -24.63
CA ALA A 255 14.12 -16.92 -24.65
C ALA A 255 12.59 -16.78 -24.40
N ILE A 256 12.16 -15.78 -23.63
CA ILE A 256 10.74 -15.62 -23.27
C ILE A 256 9.97 -14.66 -24.19
N MET A 257 10.69 -13.86 -24.98
CA MET A 257 10.04 -12.92 -25.88
C MET A 257 9.18 -13.69 -26.88
N PRO A 258 7.95 -13.22 -27.17
CA PRO A 258 7.14 -13.83 -28.20
C PRO A 258 7.96 -13.91 -29.48
N SER A 259 8.02 -15.08 -30.11
CA SER A 259 8.51 -15.17 -31.48
C SER A 259 7.73 -14.14 -32.28
N SER A 260 8.40 -13.37 -33.15
CA SER A 260 7.71 -12.48 -34.07
C SER A 260 6.79 -13.33 -34.94
N TYR A 261 5.56 -13.56 -34.49
CA TYR A 261 4.47 -13.90 -35.37
C TYR A 261 4.29 -12.63 -36.19
N ALA A 262 4.91 -12.64 -37.37
CA ALA A 262 4.76 -11.59 -38.34
C ALA A 262 3.26 -11.35 -38.47
N ALA A 263 2.82 -10.18 -38.00
CA ALA A 263 1.58 -9.60 -38.46
C ALA A 263 1.87 -9.07 -39.87
N ASP A 264 2.10 -10.00 -40.79
CA ASP A 264 1.93 -9.78 -42.22
C ASP A 264 0.54 -10.34 -42.54
N ASP A 265 -0.46 -9.45 -42.43
CA ASP A 265 -1.70 -9.45 -43.20
C ASP A 265 -2.28 -8.01 -43.19
#